data_AF-A0AAN1SGN2-F1
#
_entry.id   AF-A0AAN1SGN2-F1
#
_cell.length_a   1.000
_cell.length_b   1.000
_cell.length_c   1.000
_cell.angle_alpha   90.00
_cell.angle_beta   90.00
_cell.angle_gamma   90.00
#
_symmetry.space_group_name_H-M   'P 1'
#
loop_
_entity.id
_entity.type
_entity.pdbx_description
1 polymer ?
#
loop_
_entity_poly.entity_id
_entity_poly.type
_entity_poly.pdbx_seq_one_letter_code
_entity_poly.pdbx_strand_id
1 'polypeptide(L)'
;MGICEEVSFVKVKQGSRFKMTNKGKTYSVLVTYVNYGLYILDFYYDGEFKTSKAVDKQFFKRNESVIDWDNGLGRRKDNAK
;
A
#
# COMPACT_ATOMS: atom_id res chain seq x y z
N MET A 1 32.52 6.53 -5.65
CA MET A 1 31.54 5.76 -6.44
C MET A 1 30.36 5.53 -5.50
N GLY A 2 29.34 6.38 -5.59
CA GLY A 2 28.21 6.35 -4.65
C GLY A 2 27.36 5.11 -4.94
N ILE A 3 27.22 4.25 -3.93
CA ILE A 3 26.22 3.18 -3.92
C ILE A 3 24.85 3.86 -4.03
N CYS A 4 24.33 3.94 -5.25
CA CYS A 4 22.91 4.03 -5.46
C CYS A 4 22.36 2.70 -4.93
N GLU A 5 21.86 2.69 -3.69
CA GLU A 5 20.99 1.62 -3.23
C GLU A 5 19.81 1.58 -4.20
N GLU A 6 19.92 0.68 -5.19
CA GLU A 6 18.79 0.25 -5.99
C GLU A 6 17.77 -0.24 -4.97
N VAL A 7 16.74 0.57 -4.74
CA VAL A 7 15.61 0.19 -3.90
C VAL A 7 15.07 -1.08 -4.54
N SER A 8 15.45 -2.23 -3.99
CA SER A 8 15.02 -3.52 -4.48
C SER A 8 13.51 -3.50 -4.35
N PHE A 9 12.80 -3.35 -5.47
CA PHE A 9 11.34 -3.45 -5.49
C PHE A 9 11.00 -4.73 -4.74
N VAL A 10 10.30 -4.61 -3.60
CA VAL A 10 9.79 -5.79 -2.92
C VAL A 10 8.96 -6.51 -3.97
N LYS A 11 9.40 -7.70 -4.41
CA LYS A 11 8.61 -8.55 -5.31
C LYS A 11 7.41 -9.03 -4.51
N VAL A 12 6.37 -8.19 -4.43
CA VAL A 12 5.13 -8.49 -3.73
C VAL A 12 4.40 -9.55 -4.55
N LYS A 13 4.17 -10.70 -3.92
CA LYS A 13 3.47 -11.84 -4.52
C LYS A 13 2.23 -12.14 -3.70
N GLN A 14 1.32 -12.93 -4.26
CA GLN A 14 0.18 -13.42 -3.50
C GLN A 14 0.67 -14.22 -2.29
N GLY A 15 0.02 -14.01 -1.15
CA GLY A 15 0.41 -14.54 0.16
C GLY A 15 1.50 -13.73 0.88
N SER A 16 2.09 -12.71 0.26
CA SER A 16 3.03 -11.80 0.94
C SER A 16 2.33 -11.11 2.11
N ARG A 17 3.06 -11.01 3.24
CA ARG A 17 2.63 -10.28 4.43
C ARG A 17 3.62 -9.17 4.75
N PHE A 18 3.10 -8.01 5.12
CA PHE A 18 3.90 -6.87 5.57
C PHE A 18 3.12 -6.05 6.61
N LYS A 19 3.81 -5.14 7.31
CA LYS A 19 3.17 -4.21 8.24
C LYS A 19 2.95 -2.88 7.53
N MET A 20 1.83 -2.23 7.80
CA MET A 20 1.52 -0.90 7.28
C MET A 20 0.99 -0.03 8.41
N THR A 21 1.60 1.13 8.61
CA THR A 21 1.14 2.09 9.63
C THR A 21 0.34 3.19 8.97
N ASN A 22 -0.86 3.44 9.48
CA ASN A 22 -1.75 4.50 9.03
C ASN A 22 -2.36 5.20 10.26
N LYS A 23 -2.26 6.53 10.33
CA LYS A 23 -2.75 7.36 11.45
C LYS A 23 -2.34 6.83 12.84
N GLY A 24 -1.08 6.41 12.97
CA GLY A 24 -0.52 5.89 14.23
C GLY A 24 -0.95 4.46 14.59
N LYS A 25 -1.76 3.78 13.76
CA LYS A 25 -2.13 2.37 13.95
C LYS A 25 -1.36 1.50 12.98
N THR A 26 -0.75 0.43 13.48
CA THR A 26 -0.05 -0.57 12.66
C THR A 26 -0.98 -1.73 12.35
N TYR A 27 -1.17 -1.98 11.06
CA TYR A 27 -1.95 -3.09 10.51
C TYR A 27 -1.01 -4.18 10.01
N SER A 28 -1.43 -5.43 10.16
CA SER A 28 -0.87 -6.54 9.38
C SER A 28 -1.59 -6.59 8.05
N VAL A 29 -0.85 -6.53 6.95
CA VAL A 29 -1.40 -6.52 5.60
C VAL A 29 -1.04 -7.83 4.91
N LEU A 30 -2.02 -8.45 4.27
CA LEU A 30 -1.88 -9.66 3.48
C LEU A 30 -2.24 -9.36 2.02
N VAL A 31 -1.39 -9.75 1.09
CA VAL A 31 -1.71 -9.70 -0.34
C VAL A 31 -2.50 -10.95 -0.69
N THR A 32 -3.81 -10.84 -0.80
CA THR A 32 -4.70 -11.99 -1.06
C THR A 32 -4.82 -12.32 -2.54
N TYR A 33 -4.60 -11.36 -3.42
CA TYR A 33 -4.70 -11.55 -4.86
C TYR A 33 -3.69 -10.69 -5.61
N VAL A 34 -3.12 -11.24 -6.70
CA VAL A 34 -2.26 -10.51 -7.64
C VAL A 34 -2.63 -10.90 -9.06
N ASN A 35 -2.97 -9.93 -9.90
CA ASN A 35 -3.30 -10.16 -11.30
C ASN A 35 -2.91 -8.99 -12.19
N TYR A 36 -2.00 -9.20 -13.14
CA TYR A 36 -1.55 -8.19 -14.12
C TYR A 36 -1.29 -6.77 -13.56
N GLY A 37 -0.74 -6.68 -12.35
CA GLY A 37 -0.41 -5.40 -11.70
C GLY A 37 -1.53 -4.80 -10.85
N LEU A 38 -2.67 -5.50 -10.70
CA LEU A 38 -3.67 -5.27 -9.66
C LEU A 38 -3.40 -6.19 -8.47
N TYR A 39 -3.51 -5.65 -7.26
CA TYR A 39 -3.26 -6.34 -6.00
C TYR A 39 -4.44 -6.13 -5.07
N ILE A 40 -4.88 -7.17 -4.37
CA ILE A 40 -5.84 -7.03 -3.27
C ILE A 40 -5.09 -7.20 -1.96
N LEU A 41 -5.25 -6.21 -1.08
CA LEU A 41 -4.63 -6.13 0.23
C LEU A 41 -5.69 -6.24 1.31
N ASP A 42 -5.60 -7.25 2.16
CA ASP A 42 -6.40 -7.39 3.36
C ASP A 42 -5.67 -6.81 4.56
N PHE A 43 -6.37 -5.98 5.33
CA PHE A 43 -5.85 -5.30 6.49
C PHE A 43 -6.40 -5.94 7.76
N TYR A 44 -5.49 -6.32 8.65
CA TYR A 44 -5.79 -6.91 9.94
C TYR A 44 -5.27 -5.99 11.06
N TYR A 45 -6.05 -5.85 12.11
CA TYR A 45 -5.65 -5.13 13.32
C TYR A 45 -6.00 -5.98 14.52
N ASP A 46 -5.01 -6.23 15.37
CA ASP A 46 -5.12 -7.13 16.53
C ASP A 46 -5.62 -8.55 16.16
N GLY A 47 -5.12 -9.08 15.05
CA GLY A 47 -5.50 -10.41 14.53
C GLY A 47 -6.85 -10.46 13.79
N GLU A 48 -7.66 -9.41 13.86
CA GLU A 48 -8.97 -9.36 13.21
C GLU A 48 -8.92 -8.69 11.85
N PHE A 49 -9.63 -9.27 10.87
CA PHE A 49 -9.85 -8.65 9.57
C PHE A 49 -10.64 -7.35 9.71
N LYS A 50 -10.17 -6.28 9.04
CA LYS A 50 -10.81 -4.95 9.07
C LYS A 50 -11.33 -4.53 7.71
N THR A 51 -10.54 -4.66 6.64
CA THR A 51 -10.97 -4.25 5.29
C THR A 51 -10.07 -4.84 4.22
N SER A 52 -10.54 -4.85 2.97
CA SER A 52 -9.74 -5.18 1.79
C SER A 52 -9.70 -4.00 0.83
N LYS A 53 -8.55 -3.79 0.15
CA LYS A 53 -8.38 -2.74 -0.86
C LYS A 53 -7.66 -3.26 -2.08
N ALA A 54 -8.18 -2.87 -3.25
CA ALA A 54 -7.50 -3.08 -4.50
C ALA A 54 -6.52 -1.90 -4.74
N VAL A 55 -5.27 -2.22 -5.06
CA VAL A 55 -4.22 -1.25 -5.37
C VAL A 55 -3.48 -1.69 -6.62
N ASP A 56 -2.92 -0.75 -7.36
CA ASP A 56 -2.06 -1.09 -8.51
C ASP A 56 -0.58 -1.16 -8.10
N LYS A 57 0.26 -1.66 -9.01
CA LYS A 57 1.71 -1.83 -8.80
C LYS A 57 2.44 -0.57 -8.31
N GLN A 58 1.93 0.64 -8.59
CA GLN A 58 2.53 1.90 -8.17
C GLN A 58 2.40 2.13 -6.66
N PHE A 59 1.43 1.49 -6.00
CA PHE A 59 1.29 1.51 -4.55
C PHE A 59 2.57 1.06 -3.84
N PHE A 60 3.24 0.04 -4.39
CA PHE A 60 4.50 -0.48 -3.86
C PHE A 60 5.74 0.28 -4.35
N LYS A 61 5.57 1.26 -5.25
CA LYS A 61 6.68 2.10 -5.75
C LYS A 61 6.87 3.37 -4.94
N ARG A 62 5.87 3.79 -4.16
CA ARG A 62 6.01 4.96 -3.30
C ARG A 62 6.70 4.53 -2.00
N ASN A 63 7.96 4.91 -1.85
CA ASN A 63 8.70 4.90 -0.58
C ASN A 63 8.11 5.94 0.37
N GLU A 64 6.82 5.82 0.70
CA GLU A 64 6.22 6.53 1.82
C GLU A 64 6.06 5.50 2.94
N SER A 65 6.88 5.64 3.99
CA SER A 65 6.83 4.83 5.20
C SER A 65 5.46 4.88 5.90
N VAL A 66 4.63 5.84 5.49
CA VAL A 66 3.25 6.06 5.90
C VAL A 66 2.44 6.27 4.63
N ILE A 67 1.62 5.30 4.25
CA ILE A 67 0.63 5.50 3.19
C ILE A 67 -0.60 6.11 3.86
N ASP A 68 -0.75 7.43 3.69
CA ASP A 68 -1.92 8.17 4.16
C ASP A 68 -3.14 7.82 3.29
N TRP A 69 -4.04 7.01 3.86
CA TRP A 69 -5.27 6.60 3.19
C TRP A 69 -6.26 7.76 3.00
N ASP A 70 -6.16 8.83 3.79
CA ASP A 70 -7.10 9.95 3.74
C ASP A 70 -6.77 10.96 2.64
N ASN A 71 -5.55 10.94 2.09
CA ASN A 71 -5.07 12.03 1.23
C ASN A 71 -4.93 11.66 -0.26
N GLY A 72 -5.65 10.64 -0.75
CA GLY A 72 -5.30 10.03 -2.03
C GLY A 72 -6.37 9.40 -2.92
N LEU A 73 -7.67 9.54 -2.65
CA LEU A 73 -8.67 9.51 -3.72
C LEU A 73 -9.11 10.94 -3.96
N GLY A 74 -8.27 11.66 -4.72
CA GLY A 74 -8.44 13.07 -5.00
C GLY A 74 -9.87 13.41 -5.42
N ARG A 75 -10.62 14.02 -4.50
CA ARG A 75 -11.43 15.17 -4.88
C ARG A 75 -10.46 16.27 -5.27
N ARG A 76 -9.96 16.22 -6.52
CA ARG A 76 -9.77 17.47 -7.24
C ARG A 76 -11.17 18.05 -7.39
N LYS A 77 -11.60 18.86 -6.41
CA LYS A 77 -12.51 19.95 -6.74
C LYS A 77 -11.63 20.91 -7.51
N ASP A 78 -11.61 20.76 -8.83
CA ASP A 78 -11.24 21.85 -9.70
C ASP A 78 -12.04 23.06 -9.24
N ASN A 79 -11.32 24.03 -8.69
CA ASN A 79 -11.84 25.35 -8.41
C ASN A 79 -12.07 25.99 -9.79
N ALA A 80 -13.18 25.62 -10.43
CA ALA A 80 -13.67 26.33 -11.60
C ALA A 80 -14.21 27.67 -11.10
N LYS A 81 -13.45 28.68 -11.47
CA LYS A 81 -13.59 30.12 -11.23
C LYS A 81 -15.00 30.65 -11.49
#